data_AF-A0ABD6ASX4-F1
#
_entry.id   AF-A0ABD6ASX4-F1
#
_cell.length_a   1.000
_cell.length_b   1.000
_cell.length_c   1.000
_cell.angle_alpha   90.00
_cell.angle_beta   90.00
_cell.angle_gamma   90.00
#
_symmetry.space_group_name_H-M   'P 1'
#
loop_
_entity.id
_entity.type
_entity.pdbx_description
1 polymer ?
#
loop_
_entity_poly.entity_id
_entity_poly.type
_entity_poly.pdbx_seq_one_letter_code
_entity_poly.pdbx_strand_id
1 'polypeptide(L)' 'MVEPSTVVFGSLAGLAGLALATNAETVARFEERLDAVGSARDGPVAPAEWKVHGHRALGVVLVLVGALFTVAGFLR' A
#
# COMPACT_ATOMS: atom_id res chain seq x y z
N MET A 1 17.09 1.61 -24.33
CA MET A 1 16.28 0.49 -24.84
C MET A 1 15.04 0.42 -23.95
N VAL A 2 14.18 -0.59 -24.04
CA VAL A 2 13.10 -0.76 -23.04
C VAL A 2 13.29 -2.13 -22.42
N GLU A 3 13.37 -2.19 -21.10
CA GLU A 3 13.42 -3.43 -20.32
C GLU A 3 12.01 -3.77 -19.79
N PRO A 4 11.26 -4.67 -20.45
CA PRO A 4 9.83 -4.83 -20.17
C PRO A 4 9.53 -5.34 -18.76
N SER A 5 10.38 -6.22 -18.21
CA SER A 5 10.26 -6.75 -16.85
C SER A 5 10.30 -5.64 -15.81
N THR A 6 11.24 -4.71 -15.95
CA THR A 6 11.42 -3.57 -15.04
C THR A 6 10.25 -2.60 -15.11
N VAL A 7 9.76 -2.32 -16.33
CA VAL A 7 8.57 -1.48 -16.55
C VAL A 7 7.33 -2.11 -15.92
N VAL A 8 7.10 -3.41 -16.13
CA VAL A 8 5.97 -4.13 -15.53
C VAL A 8 6.05 -4.12 -14.01
N PHE A 9 7.21 -4.45 -13.45
CA PHE A 9 7.41 -4.46 -12.00
C PHE A 9 7.16 -3.08 -11.38
N GLY A 10 7.78 -2.03 -11.94
CA GLY A 10 7.59 -0.66 -11.47
C GLY A 10 6.14 -0.21 -11.54
N SER A 11 5.44 -0.55 -12.63
CA SER A 11 4.04 -0.18 -12.82
C SER A 11 3.13 -0.90 -11.82
N LEU A 12 3.34 -2.21 -11.59
CA LEU A 12 2.58 -2.97 -10.60
C LEU A 12 2.84 -2.48 -9.18
N ALA A 13 4.10 -2.21 -8.82
CA ALA A 13 4.46 -1.67 -7.52
C ALA A 13 3.81 -0.29 -7.28
N GLY A 14 3.81 0.56 -8.31
CA GLY A 14 3.18 1.88 -8.25
C GLY A 14 1.66 1.80 -8.07
N LEU A 15 1.00 0.92 -8.82
CA LEU A 15 -0.45 0.69 -8.69
C LEU A 15 -0.81 0.10 -7.32
N ALA A 16 -0.01 -0.85 -6.82
CA ALA A 16 -0.19 -1.41 -5.48
C ALA A 16 -0.02 -0.34 -4.39
N GLY A 17 0.98 0.53 -4.53
CA GLY A 17 1.19 1.67 -3.64
C GLY A 17 0.00 2.64 -3.64
N LEU A 18 -0.52 2.96 -4.83
CA LEU A 18 -1.69 3.84 -4.96
C LEU A 18 -2.93 3.22 -4.33
N ALA A 19 -3.17 1.93 -4.56
CA ALA A 19 -4.27 1.19 -3.95
C ALA A 19 -4.14 1.19 -2.42
N LEU A 20 -2.94 0.97 -1.88
CA LEU A 20 -2.68 1.00 -0.44
C LEU A 20 -2.92 2.39 0.16
N ALA A 21 -2.45 3.44 -0.50
CA ALA A 21 -2.60 4.82 -0.01
C ALA A 21 -4.07 5.27 0.03
N THR A 22 -4.84 4.90 -1.00
CA THR A 22 -6.26 5.26 -1.12
C THR A 22 -7.16 4.42 -0.21
N ASN A 23 -6.80 3.15 0.03
CA ASN A 23 -7.56 2.22 0.87
C ASN A 23 -7.00 2.07 2.30
N ALA A 24 -6.11 2.98 2.73
CA ALA A 24 -5.40 2.89 4.00
C ALA A 24 -6.32 2.70 5.22
N GLU A 25 -7.48 3.35 5.23
CA GLU A 25 -8.45 3.18 6.33
C GLU A 25 -9.06 1.77 6.35
N THR A 26 -9.43 1.25 5.18
CA THR A 26 -9.97 -0.10 5.03
C THR A 26 -8.95 -1.15 5.47
N VAL A 27 -7.69 -1.00 5.06
CA VAL A 27 -6.61 -1.93 5.42
C VAL A 27 -6.33 -1.87 6.92
N ALA A 28 -6.14 -0.67 7.50
CA ALA A 28 -5.94 -0.52 8.93
C ALA A 28 -7.11 -1.09 9.75
N ARG A 29 -8.35 -0.92 9.28
CA ARG A 29 -9.53 -1.49 9.93
C ARG A 29 -9.56 -3.02 9.85
N PHE A 30 -9.12 -3.58 8.73
CA PHE A 30 -8.99 -5.03 8.57
C PHE A 30 -7.95 -5.59 9.53
N GLU A 31 -6.77 -4.99 9.63
CA GLU A 31 -5.74 -5.38 10.61
C GLU A 31 -6.26 -5.32 12.04
N GLU A 32 -6.96 -4.25 12.40
CA GLU A 32 -7.52 -4.10 13.74
C GLU A 32 -8.62 -5.13 14.04
N ARG A 33 -9.37 -5.56 13.02
CA ARG A 33 -10.30 -6.69 13.18
C ARG A 33 -9.57 -8.01 13.41
N LEU A 34 -8.44 -8.24 12.74
CA LEU A 34 -7.61 -9.43 12.97
C LEU A 34 -6.98 -9.39 14.36
N ASP A 35 -6.44 -8.25 14.79
CA ASP A 35 -5.89 -8.04 16.14
C ASP A 35 -6.95 -8.24 17.23
N ALA A 36 -8.22 -7.92 16.92
CA ALA A 36 -9.35 -8.14 17.81
C ALA A 36 -9.86 -9.60 17.84
N VAL A 37 -9.38 -10.50 16.97
CA VAL A 37 -9.76 -11.92 17.01
C VAL A 37 -9.23 -12.54 18.32
N GLY A 38 -10.15 -12.80 19.25
CA GLY A 38 -9.84 -13.29 20.61
C GLY A 38 -10.13 -12.28 21.73
N SER A 39 -10.52 -11.05 21.40
CA SER A 39 -11.05 -10.07 22.36
C SER A 39 -12.54 -10.33 22.60
N ALA A 40 -12.97 -10.33 23.87
CA ALA A 40 -14.39 -10.44 24.26
C ALA A 40 -15.24 -9.20 23.94
N ARG A 41 -14.68 -8.21 23.24
CA ARG A 41 -15.40 -7.00 22.80
C ARG A 41 -16.08 -7.26 21.46
N ASP A 42 -17.38 -7.52 21.50
CA ASP A 42 -18.24 -7.49 20.33
C ASP A 42 -18.59 -6.04 19.98
N GLY A 43 -18.02 -5.50 18.89
CA GLY A 43 -18.33 -4.14 18.44
C GLY A 43 -17.56 -3.67 17.21
N PRO A 44 -17.99 -2.57 16.56
CA PRO A 44 -17.28 -1.98 15.43
C PRO A 44 -15.88 -1.50 15.86
N VAL A 45 -14.84 -2.11 15.28
CA VAL A 45 -13.45 -1.72 15.52
C VAL A 45 -13.09 -0.54 14.63
N ALA A 46 -12.77 0.60 15.26
CA ALA A 46 -12.25 1.79 14.58
C ALA A 46 -10.72 1.67 14.45
N PRO A 47 -10.14 1.92 13.27
CA PRO A 47 -8.70 1.83 13.12
C PRO A 47 -7.96 2.94 13.86
N ALA A 48 -6.80 2.61 14.43
CA ALA A 48 -5.91 3.61 15.00
C ALA A 48 -5.39 4.56 13.90
N GLU A 49 -5.44 5.87 14.16
CA GLU A 49 -5.02 6.88 13.18
C GLU A 49 -3.58 6.68 12.70
N TRP A 50 -2.67 6.28 13.60
CA TRP A 50 -1.27 6.03 13.25
C TRP A 50 -1.11 4.88 12.25
N LYS A 51 -1.96 3.83 12.32
CA LYS A 51 -1.96 2.75 11.33
C LYS A 51 -2.44 3.27 9.98
N VAL A 52 -3.50 4.08 9.94
CA VAL A 52 -3.99 4.70 8.70
C VAL A 52 -2.90 5.57 8.07
N HIS A 53 -2.23 6.42 8.86
CA HIS A 53 -1.12 7.23 8.38
C HIS A 53 0.07 6.38 7.91
N GLY A 54 0.39 5.30 8.61
CA GLY A 54 1.43 4.35 8.20
C GLY A 54 1.16 3.72 6.83
N HIS A 55 -0.06 3.24 6.60
CA HIS A 55 -0.49 2.68 5.32
C HIS A 55 -0.47 3.72 4.19
N ARG A 56 -0.93 4.95 4.47
CA ARG A 56 -0.85 6.05 3.50
C ARG A 56 0.59 6.36 3.12
N ALA A 57 1.47 6.51 4.12
CA ALA A 57 2.89 6.81 3.89
C ALA A 57 3.58 5.68 3.10
N LEU A 58 3.35 4.42 3.48
CA LEU A 58 3.90 3.26 2.76
C LEU A 58 3.38 3.19 1.32
N GLY A 59 2.10 3.47 1.10
CA GLY A 59 1.52 3.53 -0.24
C GLY A 59 2.16 4.61 -1.11
N VAL A 60 2.36 5.82 -0.56
CA VAL A 60 3.08 6.91 -1.26
C VAL A 60 4.52 6.50 -1.60
N VAL A 61 5.24 5.88 -0.66
CA VAL A 61 6.60 5.39 -0.91
C VAL A 61 6.61 4.37 -2.06
N LEU A 62 5.68 3.41 -2.06
CA LEU A 62 5.55 2.42 -3.13
C LEU A 62 5.22 3.05 -4.49
N VAL A 63 4.38 4.10 -4.51
CA VAL A 63 4.11 4.88 -5.74
C VAL A 63 5.41 5.49 -6.29
N LEU A 64 6.19 6.14 -5.43
CA LEU A 64 7.44 6.78 -5.84
C LEU A 64 8.48 5.77 -6.33
N VAL A 65 8.63 4.65 -5.61
CA VAL A 65 9.51 3.55 -6.01
C VAL A 65 9.05 2.95 -7.33
N GLY A 66 7.77 2.65 -7.48
CA GLY A 66 7.20 2.12 -8.72
C GLY A 66 7.45 3.04 -9.92
N ALA A 67 7.19 4.35 -9.76
CA ALA A 67 7.46 5.34 -10.78
C ALA A 67 8.94 5.38 -11.18
N LEU A 68 9.86 5.31 -10.20
CA LEU A 68 11.30 5.28 -10.46
C LEU A 68 11.70 4.05 -11.29
N PHE A 69 11.22 2.85 -10.93
CA PHE A 69 11.50 1.62 -11.68
C PHE A 69 10.90 1.66 -13.08
N THR A 70 9.68 2.16 -13.24
CA THR A 70 9.05 2.32 -14.56
C THR A 70 9.86 3.24 -15.45
N VAL A 71 10.26 4.42 -14.97
CA VAL A 71 11.09 5.37 -15.73
C VAL A 71 12.46 4.77 -16.05
N ALA A 72 13.12 4.13 -15.07
CA ALA A 72 14.42 3.48 -15.28
C ALA A 72 14.36 2.36 -16.33
N GLY A 73 13.25 1.60 -16.37
CA GLY A 73 13.03 0.55 -17.36
C GLY A 73 12.85 1.08 -18.79
N PHE A 74 12.38 2.31 -18.98
CA PHE A 74 12.31 2.97 -20.30
C PHE A 74 13.65 3.58 -20.75
N LEU A 75 14.56 3.85 -19.82
CA LEU A 75 15.85 4.49 -20.11
C LEU A 75 16.98 3.47 -20.35
N ARG A 76 16.81 2.22 -19.93
CA ARG A 76 17.78 1.13 -20.11
C ARG A 76 17.56 0.40 -21.43
#